data_AF-A0A016VIN9-F1
#
_entry.id   AF-A0A016VIN9-F1
#
_cell.length_a   1.000
_cell.length_b   1.000
_cell.length_c   1.000
_cell.angle_alpha   90.00
_cell.angle_beta   90.00
_cell.angle_gamma   90.00
#
_symmetry.space_group_name_H-M   'P 1'
#
loop_
_entity.id
_entity.type
_entity.pdbx_description
1 polymer ?
#
loop_
_entity_poly.entity_id
_entity_poly.type
_entity_poly.pdbx_seq_one_letter_code
_entity_poly.pdbx_strand_id
1 'polypeptide(L)'
;MSKIVQKDKDSSRFAGKIEVTDVTEEDDYYVYKLKWLRFYYSNVNVVFQRMTVEDTFKIRKSCPKLEKGGEYIAFCWSVFECGKVRPYKDLTLEEWRLL
;
A
#
# COMPACT_ATOMS: atom_id res chain seq x y z
N MET A 1 13.29 -0.80 -2.51
CA MET A 1 11.94 -0.86 -3.15
C MET A 1 12.00 -0.14 -4.49
N SER A 2 11.33 -0.64 -5.52
CA SER A 2 11.37 -0.07 -6.88
C SER A 2 10.45 1.16 -7.03
N LYS A 3 10.77 2.04 -8.01
CA LYS A 3 9.95 3.21 -8.34
C LYS A 3 8.54 2.80 -8.81
N ILE A 4 7.57 3.69 -8.60
CA ILE A 4 6.22 3.58 -9.16
C ILE A 4 6.29 3.93 -10.65
N VAL A 5 5.68 3.09 -11.48
CA VAL A 5 5.55 3.32 -12.93
C VAL A 5 4.08 3.25 -13.34
N GLN A 6 3.74 3.77 -14.53
CA GLN A 6 2.37 3.78 -15.04
C GLN A 6 1.69 2.41 -14.98
N LYS A 7 2.44 1.33 -15.29
CA LYS A 7 1.94 -0.05 -15.19
C LYS A 7 1.42 -0.42 -13.79
N ASP A 8 2.06 0.08 -12.73
CA ASP A 8 1.61 -0.17 -11.34
C ASP A 8 0.23 0.46 -11.10
N LYS A 9 -0.03 1.63 -11.70
CA LYS A 9 -1.34 2.29 -11.67
C LYS A 9 -2.37 1.50 -12.46
N ASP A 10 -2.04 1.16 -13.71
CA ASP A 10 -2.97 0.52 -14.65
C ASP A 10 -3.40 -0.87 -14.19
N SER A 11 -2.52 -1.61 -13.49
CA SER A 11 -2.82 -2.94 -12.95
C SER A 11 -3.51 -2.93 -11.58
N SER A 12 -3.69 -1.76 -10.97
CA SER A 12 -4.22 -1.64 -9.61
C SER A 12 -5.59 -0.99 -9.61
N ARG A 13 -6.48 -1.48 -8.74
CA ARG A 13 -7.84 -0.94 -8.60
C ARG A 13 -7.88 0.35 -7.80
N PHE A 14 -6.92 0.56 -6.91
CA PHE A 14 -6.80 1.78 -6.13
C PHE A 14 -5.36 1.96 -5.63
N ALA A 15 -5.02 3.20 -5.30
CA ALA A 15 -3.82 3.50 -4.53
C ALA A 15 -4.12 4.44 -3.38
N GLY A 16 -3.43 4.21 -2.27
CA GLY A 16 -3.60 5.02 -1.07
C GLY A 16 -2.33 5.15 -0.25
N LYS A 17 -2.32 6.21 0.56
CA LYS A 17 -1.36 6.40 1.63
C LYS A 17 -1.77 5.54 2.82
N ILE A 18 -0.85 4.71 3.26
CA ILE A 18 -0.97 3.87 4.44
C ILE A 18 0.09 4.25 5.47
N GLU A 19 -0.23 4.03 6.74
CA GLU A 19 0.71 4.06 7.86
C GLU A 19 0.75 2.66 8.47
N VAL A 20 1.95 2.13 8.71
CA VAL A 20 2.12 0.85 9.41
C VAL A 20 1.97 1.11 10.90
N THR A 21 0.86 0.69 11.49
CA THR A 21 0.60 0.87 12.93
C THR A 21 1.24 -0.24 13.76
N ASP A 22 1.36 -1.43 13.19
CA ASP A 22 2.01 -2.56 13.85
C ASP A 22 2.60 -3.55 12.85
N VAL A 23 3.61 -4.30 13.30
CA VAL A 23 4.22 -5.39 12.54
C VAL A 23 4.49 -6.57 13.47
N THR A 24 4.00 -7.74 13.09
CA THR A 24 4.28 -9.02 13.75
C THR A 24 4.96 -9.96 12.77
N GLU A 25 5.87 -10.80 13.25
CA GLU A 25 6.52 -11.81 12.43
C GLU A 25 5.90 -13.18 12.72
N GLU A 26 5.42 -13.88 11.68
CA GLU A 26 4.82 -15.21 11.74
C GLU A 26 5.50 -16.11 10.70
N ASP A 27 6.14 -17.21 11.09
CA ASP A 27 6.78 -18.17 10.17
C ASP A 27 7.54 -17.49 9.01
N ASP A 28 7.00 -17.56 7.79
CA ASP A 28 7.54 -17.01 6.53
C ASP A 28 6.93 -15.66 6.12
N TYR A 29 6.15 -15.02 7.00
CA TYR A 29 5.39 -13.81 6.75
C TYR A 29 5.67 -12.70 7.78
N TYR A 30 5.54 -11.47 7.31
CA TYR A 30 5.28 -10.31 8.13
C TYR A 30 3.78 -10.02 8.07
N VAL A 31 3.15 -9.88 9.24
CA VAL A 31 1.76 -9.46 9.37
C VAL A 31 1.74 -8.00 9.78
N TYR A 32 1.17 -7.16 8.95
CA TYR A 32 1.09 -5.71 9.15
C TYR A 32 -0.31 -5.30 9.51
N LYS A 33 -0.44 -4.47 10.55
CA LYS A 33 -1.63 -3.63 10.74
C LYS A 33 -1.37 -2.26 10.13
N LEU A 34 -2.30 -1.81 9.33
CA LEU A 34 -2.20 -0.61 8.51
C LEU A 34 -3.36 0.32 8.80
N LYS A 35 -3.09 1.62 8.74
CA LYS A 35 -4.11 2.67 8.75
C LYS A 35 -4.13 3.37 7.40
N TRP A 36 -5.28 3.36 6.73
CA TRP A 36 -5.49 4.09 5.49
C TRP A 36 -5.69 5.58 5.77
N LEU A 37 -4.71 6.40 5.39
CA LEU A 37 -4.74 7.85 5.62
C LEU A 37 -5.43 8.59 4.48
N ARG A 38 -5.12 8.22 3.23
CA ARG A 38 -5.62 8.89 2.02
C ARG A 38 -5.75 7.91 0.87
N PHE A 39 -6.73 8.12 0.01
CA PHE A 39 -6.81 7.46 -1.30
C PHE A 39 -6.49 8.51 -2.37
N TYR A 40 -5.61 8.17 -3.31
CA TYR A 40 -5.23 9.05 -4.42
C TYR A 40 -6.08 8.77 -5.65
N TYR A 41 -6.30 7.49 -5.94
CA TYR A 41 -7.27 7.07 -6.92
C TYR A 41 -7.92 5.75 -6.51
N SER A 42 -9.13 5.52 -6.99
CA SER A 42 -9.86 4.26 -6.85
C SER A 42 -10.81 4.12 -8.02
N ASN A 43 -10.97 2.90 -8.51
CA ASN A 43 -11.92 2.56 -9.56
C ASN A 43 -13.35 2.42 -9.01
N VAL A 44 -13.54 2.54 -7.69
CA VAL A 44 -14.84 2.56 -7.02
C VAL A 44 -14.98 3.83 -6.18
N ASN A 45 -16.18 4.09 -5.66
CA ASN A 45 -16.39 5.22 -4.76
C ASN A 45 -15.49 5.12 -3.52
N VAL A 46 -14.79 6.21 -3.19
CA VAL A 46 -13.82 6.25 -2.08
C VAL A 46 -14.42 5.96 -0.71
N VAL A 47 -15.70 6.28 -0.49
CA VAL A 47 -16.40 5.97 0.76
C VAL A 47 -16.60 4.46 0.87
N PHE A 48 -17.03 3.83 -0.22
CA PHE A 48 -17.17 2.38 -0.26
C PHE A 48 -15.81 1.68 -0.07
N GLN A 49 -14.78 2.17 -0.76
CA GLN A 49 -13.42 1.65 -0.62
C GLN A 49 -12.92 1.68 0.84
N ARG A 50 -13.18 2.77 1.57
CA ARG A 50 -12.81 2.92 2.99
C ARG A 50 -13.51 1.92 3.90
N MET A 51 -14.76 1.54 3.60
CA MET A 51 -15.51 0.58 4.40
C MET A 51 -15.08 -0.87 4.15
N THR A 52 -14.55 -1.16 2.96
CA THR A 52 -14.23 -2.53 2.53
C THR A 52 -12.77 -2.89 2.61
N VAL A 53 -11.87 -1.91 2.67
CA VAL A 53 -10.44 -2.20 2.69
C VAL A 53 -10.04 -2.81 4.02
N GLU A 54 -9.28 -3.90 3.97
CA GLU A 54 -8.72 -4.49 5.17
C GLU A 54 -7.68 -3.56 5.78
N ASP A 55 -7.49 -3.68 7.09
CA ASP A 55 -6.41 -3.06 7.83
C ASP A 55 -5.22 -4.01 8.03
N THR A 56 -5.40 -5.30 7.79
CA THR A 56 -4.40 -6.32 8.08
C THR A 56 -3.91 -7.01 6.81
N PHE A 57 -2.60 -6.96 6.56
CA PHE A 57 -1.99 -7.54 5.36
C PHE A 57 -0.84 -8.47 5.72
N LYS A 58 -0.76 -9.61 5.02
CA LYS A 58 0.35 -10.55 5.15
C LYS A 58 1.28 -10.45 3.94
N ILE A 59 2.57 -10.26 4.20
CA ILE A 59 3.60 -10.15 3.16
C ILE A 59 4.68 -11.18 3.46
N ARG A 60 5.16 -11.90 2.44
CA ARG A 60 6.25 -12.87 2.61
C ARG A 60 7.53 -12.18 3.06
N LYS A 61 8.31 -12.82 3.94
CA LYS A 61 9.61 -12.33 4.42
C LYS A 61 10.67 -12.16 3.31
N SER A 62 10.44 -12.74 2.14
CA SER A 62 11.23 -12.49 0.92
C SER A 62 11.09 -11.05 0.40
N CYS A 63 10.03 -10.34 0.77
CA CYS A 63 9.83 -8.94 0.41
C CYS A 63 10.54 -8.00 1.41
N PRO A 64 10.94 -6.79 0.98
CA PRO A 64 11.49 -5.80 1.90
C PRO A 64 10.52 -5.49 3.05
N LYS A 65 11.03 -5.56 4.29
CA LYS A 65 10.26 -5.27 5.50
C LYS A 65 9.79 -3.82 5.52
N LEU A 66 8.52 -3.61 5.89
CA LEU A 66 7.98 -2.30 6.23
C LEU A 66 8.22 -2.00 7.72
N GLU A 67 8.46 -0.74 8.04
CA GLU A 67 8.79 -0.29 9.39
C GLU A 67 7.54 0.26 10.08
N LYS A 68 7.39 -0.03 11.38
CA LYS A 68 6.33 0.53 12.22
C LYS A 68 6.46 2.06 12.29
N GLY A 69 5.33 2.76 12.17
CA GLY A 69 5.25 4.22 12.03
C GLY A 69 5.66 4.72 10.63
N GLY A 70 6.05 3.84 9.72
CA GLY A 70 6.39 4.20 8.36
C GLY A 70 5.14 4.52 7.54
N GLU A 71 5.22 5.59 6.76
CA GLU A 71 4.21 5.94 5.78
C GLU A 71 4.60 5.48 4.37
N TYR A 72 3.66 4.86 3.67
CA TYR A 72 3.89 4.29 2.36
C TYR A 72 2.74 4.60 1.41
N ILE A 73 3.02 4.58 0.12
CA ILE A 73 2.02 4.44 -0.93
C ILE A 73 1.87 2.96 -1.26
N ALA A 74 0.64 2.46 -1.18
CA ALA A 74 0.27 1.12 -1.60
C ALA A 74 -0.61 1.18 -2.85
N PHE A 75 -0.27 0.36 -3.84
CA PHE A 75 -1.06 0.10 -5.04
C PHE A 75 -1.65 -1.31 -4.95
N CYS A 76 -2.98 -1.38 -4.96
CA CYS A 76 -3.71 -2.58 -4.60
C CYS A 76 -4.66 -3.06 -5.69
N TRP A 77 -4.65 -4.37 -5.87
CA TRP A 77 -5.36 -5.08 -6.93
C TRP A 77 -6.74 -5.49 -6.42
N SER A 78 -6.85 -5.70 -5.12
CA SER A 78 -8.07 -5.95 -4.37
C SER A 78 -7.98 -5.31 -2.99
N VAL A 79 -9.07 -5.38 -2.22
CA VAL A 79 -9.10 -4.91 -0.82
C VAL A 79 -8.23 -5.74 0.13
N PHE A 80 -7.80 -6.93 -0.30
CA PHE A 80 -6.99 -7.88 0.48
C PHE A 80 -5.53 -7.95 0.00
N GLU A 81 -5.21 -7.38 -1.16
CA GLU A 81 -3.94 -7.63 -1.82
C GLU A 81 -3.37 -6.37 -2.49
N CYS A 82 -2.11 -6.08 -2.15
CA CYS A 82 -1.33 -4.99 -2.73
C CYS A 82 -0.07 -5.53 -3.41
N GLY A 83 0.12 -5.17 -4.67
CA GLY A 83 1.25 -5.67 -5.46
C GLY A 83 2.47 -4.75 -5.45
N LYS A 84 2.30 -3.48 -5.04
CA LYS A 84 3.40 -2.52 -5.01
C LYS A 84 3.28 -1.57 -3.82
N VAL A 85 4.41 -1.37 -3.13
CA VAL A 85 4.53 -0.46 -2.00
C VAL A 85 5.79 0.40 -2.17
N ARG A 86 5.69 1.70 -1.86
CA ARG A 86 6.80 2.67 -1.91
C ARG A 86 6.78 3.57 -0.66
N PRO A 87 7.91 3.82 0.02
CA PRO A 87 7.97 4.79 1.11
C PRO A 87 7.55 6.18 0.64
N TYR A 88 6.63 6.79 1.37
CA TYR A 88 6.03 8.08 1.01
C TYR A 88 7.06 9.21 0.91
N LYS A 89 8.02 9.23 1.85
CA LYS A 89 9.09 10.23 1.93
C LYS A 89 10.07 10.20 0.74
N ASP A 90 10.11 9.10 -0.01
CA ASP A 90 11.07 8.92 -1.11
C ASP A 90 10.43 9.10 -2.50
N LEU A 91 9.19 9.59 -2.58
CA LEU A 91 8.50 9.80 -3.85
C LEU A 91 9.14 10.93 -4.65
N THR A 92 9.44 10.66 -5.92
CA THR A 92 9.84 11.71 -6.87
C THR A 92 8.63 12.50 -7.38
N LEU A 93 8.87 13.68 -7.98
CA LEU A 93 7.82 14.48 -8.62
C LEU A 93 7.07 13.71 -9.72
N GLU A 94 7.75 12.81 -10.42
CA GLU A 94 7.14 11.96 -11.46
C GLU A 94 6.20 10.93 -10.84
N GLU A 95 6.62 10.26 -9.76
CA GLU A 95 5.78 9.31 -9.04
C GLU A 95 4.54 10.00 -8.45
N TRP A 96 4.69 11.23 -7.95
CA TRP A 96 3.58 12.04 -7.47
C TRP A 96 2.51 12.33 -8.51
N ARG A 97 2.91 12.54 -9.77
CA ARG A 97 1.96 12.75 -10.88
C ARG A 97 1.21 11.48 -11.26
N LEU A 98 1.75 10.31 -10.91
CA LEU A 98 1.13 9.02 -11.16
C LEU A 98 0.10 8.61 -10.10
N LEU A 99 0.06 9.27 -8.93
CA LEU A 99 -0.96 9.03 -7.91
C LEU A 99 -2.27 9.68 -8.34
#